data_AF-A0A423LIG6-F1
#
_entry.id   AF-A0A423LIG6-F1
#
_cell.length_a   1.000
_cell.length_b   1.000
_cell.length_c   1.000
_cell.angle_alpha   90.00
_cell.angle_beta   90.00
_cell.angle_gamma   90.00
#
_symmetry.space_group_name_H-M   'P 1'
#
loop_
_entity.id
_entity.type
_entity.pdbx_description
1 polymer ?
#
loop_
_entity_poly.entity_id
_entity_poly.type
_entity_poly.pdbx_seq_one_letter_code
_entity_poly.pdbx_strand_id
1 'polypeptide(L)'
;MNQLFFAGSLSLLLSAPAFAAPTDAYTQRDVMQCGGVEVVLVSSCRSVTVDDAETHLIPVCSDQTINIGGKVLRRDVGKVSQLTSDGAKTKMLSNVVVAMDCVTGSKGSLVSIGGYGGCGACPEWRGYYSTAGRLEQYSFDNTQRSFGSKGSWGELIEAYGVSKRQLQSPSPAVKRIEYGQP
;
A
#
# COMPACT_ATOMS: atom_id res chain seq x y z
N MET A 1 -40.45 39.75 48.61
CA MET A 1 -41.02 38.46 48.17
C MET A 1 -40.17 37.93 47.03
N ASN A 2 -39.74 36.68 47.16
CA ASN A 2 -38.92 35.88 46.26
C ASN A 2 -39.20 36.06 44.77
N GLN A 3 -38.15 35.98 43.94
CA GLN A 3 -38.04 34.88 42.96
C GLN A 3 -36.61 34.78 42.40
N LEU A 4 -35.91 33.73 42.81
CA LEU A 4 -34.72 33.20 42.17
C LEU A 4 -35.13 32.53 40.86
N PHE A 5 -34.56 32.94 39.72
CA PHE A 5 -34.55 32.14 38.51
C PHE A 5 -33.13 31.65 38.25
N PHE A 6 -32.90 30.37 38.56
CA PHE A 6 -31.76 29.60 38.11
C PHE A 6 -31.82 29.47 36.58
N ALA A 7 -30.97 30.21 35.86
CA ALA A 7 -30.67 29.93 34.46
C ALA A 7 -29.64 28.79 34.41
N GLY A 8 -30.13 27.55 34.39
CA GLY A 8 -29.33 26.35 34.23
C GLY A 8 -28.80 26.23 32.80
N SER A 9 -27.48 26.13 32.69
CA SER A 9 -26.72 25.88 31.48
C SER A 9 -27.16 24.58 30.79
N LEU A 10 -27.78 24.67 29.62
CA LEU A 10 -28.07 23.51 28.78
C LEU A 10 -26.86 23.22 27.89
N SER A 11 -25.86 22.51 28.45
CA SER A 11 -24.75 21.98 27.66
C SER A 11 -25.27 20.85 26.76
N LEU A 12 -25.60 21.19 25.52
CA LEU A 12 -25.85 20.23 24.45
C LEU A 12 -24.55 19.47 24.14
N LEU A 13 -24.36 18.34 24.81
CA LEU A 13 -23.38 17.33 24.44
C LEU A 13 -23.80 16.73 23.09
N LEU A 14 -23.30 17.32 22.01
CA LEU A 14 -23.30 16.74 20.67
C LEU A 14 -22.41 15.49 20.69
N SER A 15 -23.00 14.35 21.02
CA SER A 15 -22.41 13.04 20.74
C SER A 15 -22.34 12.89 19.21
N ALA A 16 -21.16 13.11 18.64
CA ALA A 16 -20.89 12.73 17.26
C ALA A 16 -21.10 11.21 17.13
N PRO A 17 -21.81 10.72 16.09
CA PRO A 17 -21.93 9.29 15.87
C PRO A 17 -20.53 8.70 15.65
N ALA A 18 -20.10 7.84 16.56
CA ALA A 18 -18.92 7.03 16.36
C ALA A 18 -19.25 6.02 15.26
N PHE A 19 -18.73 6.24 14.06
CA PHE A 19 -18.78 5.22 13.01
C PHE A 19 -17.95 4.02 13.46
N ALA A 20 -18.62 2.96 13.91
CA ALA A 20 -17.97 1.70 14.23
C ALA A 20 -17.29 1.17 12.96
N ALA A 21 -16.04 0.72 13.10
CA ALA A 21 -15.36 0.03 12.02
C ALA A 21 -16.15 -1.26 11.67
N PRO A 22 -16.17 -1.68 10.40
CA PRO A 22 -16.77 -2.96 10.01
C PRO A 22 -16.18 -4.10 10.84
N THR A 23 -17.00 -5.08 11.22
CA THR A 23 -16.58 -6.22 12.05
C THR A 23 -15.55 -7.13 11.38
N ASP A 24 -15.45 -7.03 10.05
CA ASP A 24 -14.52 -7.75 9.19
C ASP A 24 -13.27 -6.93 8.83
N ALA A 25 -13.08 -5.74 9.43
CA ALA A 25 -11.89 -4.94 9.24
C ALA A 25 -10.67 -5.55 9.95
N TYR A 26 -9.53 -5.60 9.25
CA TYR A 26 -8.27 -6.08 9.82
C TYR A 26 -7.08 -5.21 9.37
N THR A 27 -6.01 -5.27 10.17
CA THR A 27 -4.71 -4.69 9.81
C THR A 27 -3.72 -5.80 9.55
N GLN A 28 -3.14 -5.81 8.36
CA GLN A 28 -2.09 -6.74 7.97
C GLN A 28 -0.73 -6.05 8.04
N ARG A 29 0.25 -6.74 8.65
CA ARG A 29 1.62 -6.26 8.78
C ARG A 29 2.60 -7.26 8.17
N ASP A 30 3.26 -6.87 7.10
CA ASP A 30 4.25 -7.65 6.39
C ASP A 30 5.64 -7.06 6.55
N VAL A 31 6.60 -7.91 6.91
CA VAL A 31 7.98 -7.48 7.16
C VAL A 31 8.96 -8.25 6.28
N MET A 32 9.98 -7.53 5.79
CA MET A 32 11.19 -8.13 5.24
C MET A 32 12.43 -7.31 5.64
N GLN A 33 13.62 -7.88 5.44
CA GLN A 33 14.89 -7.19 5.65
C GLN A 33 15.53 -6.87 4.30
N CYS A 34 16.14 -5.69 4.17
CA CYS A 34 16.90 -5.34 2.98
C CYS A 34 18.07 -4.41 3.29
N GLY A 35 19.29 -4.80 2.91
CA GLY A 35 20.48 -3.96 3.10
C GLY A 35 20.68 -3.46 4.54
N GLY A 36 20.31 -4.26 5.54
CA GLY A 36 20.41 -3.91 6.96
C GLY A 36 19.27 -3.05 7.52
N VAL A 37 18.21 -2.77 6.75
CA VAL A 37 17.01 -2.08 7.26
C VAL A 37 15.77 -2.96 7.21
N GLU A 38 14.86 -2.73 8.16
CA GLU A 38 13.52 -3.31 8.15
C GLU A 38 12.64 -2.58 7.13
N VAL A 39 11.90 -3.35 6.34
CA VAL A 39 10.85 -2.87 5.45
C VAL A 39 9.52 -3.43 5.95
N VAL A 40 8.57 -2.54 6.22
CA VAL A 40 7.26 -2.89 6.78
C VAL A 40 6.15 -2.38 5.88
N LEU A 41 5.30 -3.27 5.38
CA LEU A 41 4.02 -2.92 4.78
C LEU A 41 2.93 -3.06 5.83
N VAL A 42 2.12 -2.03 6.01
CA VAL A 42 0.91 -2.07 6.84
C VAL A 42 -0.29 -1.77 5.95
N SER A 43 -1.24 -2.70 5.89
CA SER A 43 -2.44 -2.60 5.07
C SER A 43 -3.68 -2.65 5.95
N SER A 44 -4.60 -1.71 5.76
CA SER A 44 -5.91 -1.70 6.45
C SER A 44 -6.98 -2.21 5.49
N CYS A 45 -7.47 -3.42 5.70
CA CYS A 45 -8.31 -4.15 4.76
C CYS A 45 -9.56 -4.73 5.42
N ARG A 46 -10.41 -5.33 4.60
CA ARG A 46 -11.63 -6.02 4.99
C ARG A 46 -11.57 -7.47 4.51
N SER A 47 -12.12 -8.40 5.27
CA SER A 47 -12.16 -9.84 4.93
C SER A 47 -13.26 -10.21 3.93
N VAL A 48 -13.83 -9.25 3.21
CA VAL A 48 -14.77 -9.46 2.10
C VAL A 48 -14.04 -9.48 0.75
N THR A 49 -14.67 -10.11 -0.23
CA THR A 49 -14.23 -10.09 -1.63
C THR A 49 -14.96 -9.00 -2.39
N VAL A 50 -14.35 -8.52 -3.47
CA VAL A 50 -15.06 -7.77 -4.51
C VAL A 50 -15.98 -8.75 -5.25
N ASP A 51 -17.19 -8.32 -5.59
CA ASP A 51 -18.12 -9.12 -6.37
C ASP A 51 -17.53 -9.48 -7.75
N ASP A 52 -17.73 -10.72 -8.20
CA ASP A 52 -17.10 -11.23 -9.43
C ASP A 52 -17.54 -10.49 -10.70
N ALA A 53 -18.68 -9.78 -10.67
CA ALA A 53 -19.13 -8.95 -11.78
C ALA A 53 -18.39 -7.61 -11.90
N GLU A 54 -17.60 -7.24 -10.89
CA GLU A 54 -16.85 -5.99 -10.85
C GLU A 54 -15.49 -6.08 -11.55
N THR A 55 -14.87 -4.93 -11.77
CA THR A 55 -13.66 -4.79 -12.62
C THR A 55 -12.34 -4.84 -11.87
N HIS A 56 -12.36 -4.63 -10.55
CA HIS A 56 -11.16 -4.58 -9.71
C HIS A 56 -11.21 -5.71 -8.68
N LEU A 57 -11.08 -6.94 -9.16
CA LEU A 57 -11.01 -8.15 -8.35
C LEU A 57 -9.70 -8.22 -7.55
N ILE A 58 -9.55 -7.32 -6.58
CA ILE A 58 -8.36 -7.16 -5.74
C ILE A 58 -8.79 -7.14 -4.26
N PRO A 59 -7.86 -7.40 -3.31
CA PRO A 59 -8.14 -7.27 -1.88
C PRO A 59 -8.78 -5.93 -1.52
N VAL A 60 -9.83 -5.97 -0.69
CA VAL A 60 -10.59 -4.79 -0.25
C VAL A 60 -9.81 -4.04 0.82
N CYS A 61 -8.80 -3.28 0.39
CA CYS A 61 -7.97 -2.47 1.27
C CYS A 61 -8.34 -0.99 1.15
N SER A 62 -8.46 -0.30 2.28
CA SER A 62 -8.77 1.13 2.34
C SER A 62 -7.53 2.00 2.41
N ASP A 63 -6.40 1.42 2.84
CA ASP A 63 -5.14 2.12 3.06
C ASP A 63 -3.93 1.19 3.07
N GLN A 64 -2.77 1.72 2.66
CA GLN A 64 -1.47 1.08 2.75
C GLN A 64 -0.37 2.09 3.09
N THR A 65 0.52 1.71 4.01
CA THR A 65 1.74 2.43 4.32
C THR A 65 2.94 1.50 4.24
N ILE A 66 4.07 2.05 3.80
CA ILE A 66 5.32 1.30 3.67
C ILE A 66 6.37 2.05 4.47
N ASN A 67 6.96 1.41 5.48
CA ASN A 67 8.10 1.95 6.22
C ASN A 67 9.39 1.35 5.68
N ILE A 68 10.34 2.18 5.27
CA ILE A 68 11.68 1.76 4.85
C ILE A 68 12.70 2.58 5.64
N GLY A 69 13.49 1.91 6.48
CA GLY A 69 14.56 2.59 7.22
C GLY A 69 14.07 3.74 8.11
N GLY A 70 12.86 3.63 8.67
CA GLY A 70 12.22 4.65 9.50
C GLY A 70 11.41 5.70 8.73
N LYS A 71 11.48 5.72 7.39
CA LYS A 71 10.68 6.62 6.57
C LYS A 71 9.35 5.97 6.18
N VAL A 72 8.24 6.55 6.63
CA VAL A 72 6.90 6.15 6.23
C VAL A 72 6.55 6.75 4.87
N LEU A 73 6.24 5.86 3.93
CA LEU A 73 5.84 6.17 2.57
C LEU A 73 4.35 5.86 2.44
N ARG A 74 3.59 6.87 2.03
CA ARG A 74 2.19 6.72 1.65
C ARG A 74 2.10 6.98 0.16
N ARG A 75 1.65 5.97 -0.59
CA ARG A 75 1.50 6.08 -2.04
C ARG A 75 0.25 6.90 -2.34
N ASP A 76 0.35 7.79 -3.32
CA ASP A 76 -0.84 8.43 -3.89
C ASP A 76 -1.52 7.42 -4.82
N VAL A 77 -2.53 6.73 -4.29
CA VAL A 77 -3.30 5.69 -4.99
C VAL A 77 -4.75 6.11 -5.00
N GLY A 78 -5.35 6.08 -6.18
CA GLY A 78 -6.77 6.33 -6.36
C GLY A 78 -7.63 5.36 -5.55
N LYS A 79 -8.89 5.72 -5.37
CA LYS A 79 -9.89 4.84 -4.74
C LYS A 79 -11.03 4.59 -5.70
N VAL A 80 -11.46 3.33 -5.76
CA VAL A 80 -12.62 2.87 -6.52
C VAL A 80 -13.71 2.44 -5.54
N SER A 81 -14.96 2.52 -5.97
CA SER A 81 -16.08 1.97 -5.22
C SER A 81 -16.53 0.70 -5.91
N GLN A 82 -16.52 -0.42 -5.20
CA GLN A 82 -16.90 -1.73 -5.72
C GLN A 82 -18.01 -2.33 -4.86
N LEU A 83 -18.91 -3.10 -5.46
CA LEU A 83 -19.77 -4.01 -4.72
C LEU A 83 -18.92 -5.11 -4.08
N THR A 84 -19.11 -5.35 -2.79
CA THR A 84 -18.46 -6.43 -2.05
C THR A 84 -19.42 -7.58 -1.78
N SER A 85 -18.89 -8.76 -1.46
CA SER A 85 -19.69 -9.98 -1.25
C SER A 85 -20.68 -9.93 -0.10
N ASP A 86 -20.56 -8.94 0.79
CA ASP A 86 -21.56 -8.59 1.81
C ASP A 86 -22.72 -7.71 1.29
N GLY A 87 -22.74 -7.41 -0.01
CA GLY A 87 -23.73 -6.56 -0.67
C GLY A 87 -23.50 -5.05 -0.47
N ALA A 88 -22.42 -4.64 0.20
CA ALA A 88 -22.11 -3.24 0.42
C ALA A 88 -21.32 -2.65 -0.75
N LYS A 89 -21.51 -1.35 -1.03
CA LYS A 89 -20.57 -0.60 -1.89
C LYS A 89 -19.43 -0.06 -1.03
N THR A 90 -18.24 -0.60 -1.22
CA THR A 90 -17.05 -0.25 -0.42
C THR A 90 -16.08 0.58 -1.25
N LYS A 91 -15.62 1.71 -0.68
CA LYS A 91 -14.55 2.52 -1.25
C LYS A 91 -13.19 1.95 -0.84
N MET A 92 -12.44 1.43 -1.81
CA MET A 92 -11.16 0.75 -1.63
C MET A 92 -10.08 1.35 -2.53
N LEU A 93 -8.82 1.04 -2.25
CA LEU A 93 -7.68 1.40 -3.11
C LEU A 93 -7.87 0.77 -4.49
N SER A 94 -7.46 1.49 -5.53
CA SER A 94 -7.48 0.97 -6.91
C SER A 94 -6.31 0.04 -7.23
N ASN A 95 -5.29 0.00 -6.36
CA ASN A 95 -4.11 -0.85 -6.50
C ASN A 95 -3.61 -1.24 -5.11
N VAL A 96 -3.13 -2.47 -4.95
CA VAL A 96 -2.55 -2.96 -3.69
C VAL A 96 -1.15 -3.52 -3.90
N VAL A 97 -0.28 -3.36 -2.90
CA VAL A 97 1.06 -3.97 -2.90
C VAL A 97 0.95 -5.49 -2.78
N VAL A 98 1.54 -6.26 -3.70
CA VAL A 98 1.43 -7.74 -3.66
C VAL A 98 2.78 -8.44 -3.59
N ALA A 99 3.85 -7.68 -3.73
CA ALA A 99 5.21 -8.19 -3.58
C ALA A 99 6.12 -7.12 -3.01
N MET A 100 7.00 -7.53 -2.11
CA MET A 100 8.18 -6.79 -1.69
C MET A 100 9.40 -7.67 -1.90
N ASP A 101 10.51 -7.07 -2.31
CA ASP A 101 11.74 -7.80 -2.60
C ASP A 101 12.97 -6.97 -2.27
N CYS A 102 14.05 -7.63 -1.86
CA CYS A 102 15.34 -6.99 -1.68
C CYS A 102 16.27 -7.34 -2.84
N VAL A 103 16.62 -6.33 -3.63
CA VAL A 103 17.56 -6.47 -4.74
C VAL A 103 18.95 -6.08 -4.27
N THR A 104 19.76 -7.08 -3.95
CA THR A 104 21.14 -6.89 -3.49
C THR A 104 22.09 -6.66 -4.67
N GLY A 105 22.70 -5.48 -4.73
CA GLY A 105 23.78 -5.15 -5.65
C GLY A 105 25.14 -5.08 -4.96
N SER A 106 26.21 -4.94 -5.73
CA SER A 106 27.58 -4.89 -5.21
C SER A 106 27.95 -3.57 -4.51
N LYS A 107 27.18 -2.48 -4.74
CA LYS A 107 27.40 -1.16 -4.14
C LYS A 107 26.31 -0.77 -3.14
N GLY A 108 25.20 -1.50 -3.11
CA GLY A 108 24.09 -1.23 -2.23
C GLY A 108 22.88 -2.11 -2.54
N SER A 109 21.87 -2.05 -1.69
CA SER A 109 20.60 -2.78 -1.87
C SER A 109 19.47 -1.83 -2.25
N LEU A 110 18.51 -2.35 -3.03
CA LEU A 110 17.26 -1.68 -3.37
C LEU A 110 16.08 -2.46 -2.83
N VAL A 111 15.09 -1.76 -2.29
CA VAL A 111 13.78 -2.30 -1.97
C VAL A 111 12.91 -2.20 -3.22
N SER A 112 12.50 -3.35 -3.75
CA SER A 112 11.55 -3.44 -4.85
C SER A 112 10.17 -3.72 -4.30
N ILE A 113 9.16 -2.99 -4.76
CA ILE A 113 7.77 -3.14 -4.35
C ILE A 113 6.92 -3.20 -5.60
N GLY A 114 6.08 -4.23 -5.71
CA GLY A 114 5.15 -4.43 -6.82
C GLY A 114 3.69 -4.44 -6.35
N GLY A 115 2.78 -3.99 -7.22
CA GLY A 115 1.33 -3.99 -6.97
C GLY A 115 0.51 -4.21 -8.25
N TYR A 116 -0.75 -4.61 -8.13
CA TYR A 116 -1.71 -4.76 -9.24
C TYR A 116 -3.05 -4.08 -8.92
N GLY A 117 -3.87 -3.81 -9.94
CA GLY A 117 -5.08 -2.97 -9.84
C GLY A 117 -6.24 -3.34 -10.76
N GLY A 118 -6.68 -4.61 -10.76
CA GLY A 118 -7.89 -5.05 -11.47
C GLY A 118 -7.65 -5.73 -12.81
N CYS A 119 -8.72 -6.14 -13.50
CA CYS A 119 -8.69 -7.25 -14.45
C CYS A 119 -7.73 -7.08 -15.65
N GLY A 120 -6.81 -8.06 -15.79
CA GLY A 120 -5.67 -8.08 -16.74
C GLY A 120 -4.30 -8.48 -16.11
N ALA A 121 -4.32 -8.87 -14.84
CA ALA A 121 -3.22 -8.81 -13.86
C ALA A 121 -1.82 -9.35 -14.28
N CYS A 122 -0.94 -8.41 -14.65
CA CYS A 122 0.47 -8.38 -14.27
C CYS A 122 0.67 -7.28 -13.20
N PRO A 123 1.84 -7.17 -12.54
CA PRO A 123 2.11 -6.04 -11.65
C PRO A 123 2.00 -4.71 -12.42
N GLU A 124 0.86 -4.04 -12.28
CA GLU A 124 0.59 -2.75 -12.91
C GLU A 124 1.55 -1.65 -12.47
N TRP A 125 2.22 -1.85 -11.34
CA TRP A 125 3.18 -0.93 -10.79
C TRP A 125 4.35 -1.67 -10.17
N ARG A 126 5.56 -1.14 -10.39
CA ARG A 126 6.79 -1.55 -9.69
C ARG A 126 7.59 -0.32 -9.30
N GLY A 127 7.96 -0.20 -8.03
CA GLY A 127 8.84 0.84 -7.51
C GLY A 127 10.13 0.28 -6.92
N TYR A 128 11.24 0.98 -7.14
CA TYR A 128 12.54 0.74 -6.53
C TYR A 128 12.88 1.88 -5.60
N TYR A 129 13.22 1.53 -4.37
CA TYR A 129 13.53 2.47 -3.30
C TYR A 129 14.91 2.17 -2.73
N SER A 130 15.64 3.20 -2.33
CA SER A 130 16.82 3.01 -1.48
C SER A 130 16.43 2.51 -0.09
N THR A 131 17.40 1.99 0.66
CA THR A 131 17.23 1.63 2.08
C THR A 131 16.92 2.83 3.00
N ALA A 132 17.06 4.06 2.50
CA ALA A 132 16.60 5.28 3.16
C ALA A 132 15.15 5.69 2.79
N GLY A 133 14.43 4.84 2.03
CA GLY A 133 13.05 5.10 1.60
C GLY A 133 12.91 6.22 0.56
N ARG A 134 13.97 6.55 -0.18
CA ARG A 134 13.85 7.44 -1.35
C ARG A 134 13.44 6.62 -2.56
N LEU A 135 12.40 7.05 -3.26
CA LEU A 135 11.97 6.47 -4.52
C LEU A 135 13.04 6.76 -5.59
N GLU A 136 13.74 5.71 -6.01
CA GLU A 136 14.77 5.82 -7.04
C GLU A 136 14.17 5.72 -8.42
N GLN A 137 13.21 4.82 -8.62
CA GLN A 137 12.56 4.58 -9.91
C GLN A 137 11.18 3.97 -9.68
N TYR A 138 10.23 4.19 -10.59
CA TYR A 138 9.09 3.29 -10.73
C TYR A 138 8.66 3.17 -12.19
N SER A 139 7.81 2.18 -12.44
CA SER A 139 7.15 1.95 -13.73
C SER A 139 5.70 1.56 -13.50
N PHE A 140 4.83 1.93 -14.44
CA PHE A 140 3.48 1.38 -14.57
C PHE A 140 3.40 0.54 -15.84
N ASP A 141 2.58 -0.52 -15.85
CA ASP A 141 2.60 -1.52 -16.93
C ASP A 141 2.57 -0.87 -18.33
N ASN A 142 3.50 -1.32 -19.18
CA ASN A 142 3.68 -1.00 -20.60
C ASN A 142 4.03 0.45 -20.99
N THR A 143 3.97 1.41 -20.08
CA THR A 143 4.59 2.73 -20.29
C THR A 143 5.60 2.96 -19.18
N GLN A 144 6.88 2.78 -19.50
CA GLN A 144 7.96 3.18 -18.60
C GLN A 144 7.88 4.69 -18.38
N ARG A 145 7.09 5.09 -17.38
CA ARG A 145 7.13 6.43 -16.87
C ARG A 145 7.99 6.39 -15.63
N SER A 146 9.25 6.73 -15.80
CA SER A 146 10.15 6.90 -14.68
C SER A 146 9.92 8.28 -14.09
N PHE A 147 9.40 8.33 -12.86
CA PHE A 147 9.33 9.59 -12.11
C PHE A 147 10.07 9.50 -10.76
N GLY A 148 11.00 8.56 -10.63
CA GLY A 148 11.96 8.54 -9.52
C GLY A 148 13.18 9.42 -9.80
N SER A 149 14.04 9.61 -8.80
CA SER A 149 15.26 10.41 -8.97
C SER A 149 16.30 9.81 -9.94
N LYS A 150 16.17 8.52 -10.26
CA LYS A 150 17.01 7.80 -11.22
C LYS A 150 16.07 7.30 -12.33
N GLY A 151 16.12 8.01 -13.46
CA GLY A 151 15.21 7.89 -14.59
C GLY A 151 15.24 6.54 -15.31
N SER A 152 16.25 5.70 -15.09
CA SER A 152 16.50 4.49 -15.87
C SER A 152 17.09 3.33 -15.06
N TRP A 153 16.98 2.11 -15.59
CA TRP A 153 17.70 0.94 -15.04
C TRP A 153 19.22 1.10 -15.09
N GLY A 154 19.76 1.78 -16.10
CA GLY A 154 21.21 2.02 -16.20
C GLY A 154 21.75 2.77 -14.98
N GLU A 155 21.04 3.81 -14.53
CA GLU A 155 21.41 4.59 -13.36
C GLU A 155 21.27 3.79 -12.05
N LEU A 156 20.34 2.84 -11.98
CA LEU A 156 20.23 1.92 -10.84
C LEU A 156 21.41 0.93 -10.81
N ILE A 157 21.76 0.35 -11.96
CA ILE A 157 22.90 -0.57 -12.12
C ILE A 157 24.19 0.14 -11.69
N GLU A 158 24.42 1.37 -12.17
CA GLU A 158 25.62 2.13 -11.84
C GLU A 158 25.70 2.48 -10.34
N ALA A 159 24.59 2.94 -9.76
CA ALA A 159 24.56 3.43 -8.39
C ALA A 159 24.57 2.31 -7.34
N TYR A 160 23.87 1.22 -7.59
CA TYR A 160 23.68 0.14 -6.61
C TYR A 160 24.48 -1.13 -6.95
N GLY A 161 25.05 -1.23 -8.15
CA GLY A 161 25.76 -2.43 -8.59
C GLY A 161 24.84 -3.64 -8.76
N VAL A 162 23.56 -3.40 -9.05
CA VAL A 162 22.58 -4.43 -9.39
C VAL A 162 22.70 -4.80 -10.87
N SER A 163 22.24 -5.98 -11.27
CA SER A 163 22.23 -6.41 -12.67
C SER A 163 20.87 -6.18 -13.33
N LYS A 164 20.85 -6.07 -14.66
CA LYS A 164 19.60 -5.98 -15.43
C LYS A 164 18.66 -7.17 -15.15
N ARG A 165 19.21 -8.38 -15.01
CA ARG A 165 18.43 -9.59 -14.69
C ARG A 165 17.70 -9.48 -13.35
N GLN A 166 18.37 -8.93 -12.34
CA GLN A 166 17.78 -8.69 -11.02
C GLN A 166 16.68 -7.61 -11.04
N LEU A 167 16.71 -6.67 -11.99
CA LEU A 167 15.64 -5.68 -12.16
C LEU A 167 14.45 -6.25 -12.95
N GLN A 168 14.71 -7.13 -13.90
CA GLN A 168 13.66 -7.72 -14.75
C GLN A 168 12.83 -8.77 -14.03
N SER A 169 13.46 -9.63 -13.25
CA SER A 169 12.80 -10.78 -12.61
C SER A 169 12.79 -10.63 -11.09
N PRO A 170 11.69 -11.03 -10.41
CA PRO A 170 11.68 -11.13 -8.96
C PRO A 170 12.83 -12.00 -8.46
N SER A 171 13.41 -11.65 -7.32
CA SER A 171 14.41 -12.49 -6.67
C SER A 171 13.77 -13.79 -6.15
N PRO A 172 14.57 -14.85 -5.92
CA PRO A 172 14.09 -16.06 -5.25
C PRO A 172 13.54 -15.80 -3.84
N ALA A 173 13.95 -14.70 -3.20
CA ALA A 173 13.56 -14.32 -1.85
C ALA A 173 12.40 -13.30 -1.82
N VAL A 174 11.72 -13.08 -2.96
CA VAL A 174 10.57 -12.18 -3.03
C VAL A 174 9.52 -12.56 -1.99
N LYS A 175 9.14 -11.59 -1.15
CA LYS A 175 8.02 -11.73 -0.23
C LYS A 175 6.74 -11.42 -0.99
N ARG A 176 5.97 -12.46 -1.30
CA ARG A 176 4.60 -12.32 -1.80
C ARG A 176 3.67 -11.97 -0.64
N ILE A 177 2.80 -11.00 -0.86
CA ILE A 177 1.83 -10.55 0.14
C ILE A 177 0.54 -11.33 -0.07
N GLU A 178 0.23 -12.16 0.91
CA GLU A 178 -1.04 -12.89 0.96
C GLU A 178 -2.00 -12.06 1.80
N TYR A 179 -2.96 -11.43 1.13
CA TYR A 179 -4.02 -10.75 1.85
C TYR A 179 -4.93 -11.79 2.45
N GLY A 180 -5.32 -11.57 3.71
CA GLY A 180 -6.36 -12.36 4.35
C GLY A 180 -7.61 -12.34 3.49
N GLN A 181 -7.77 -13.38 2.70
CA GLN A 181 -9.06 -13.89 2.29
C GLN A 181 -9.38 -15.05 3.24
N PRO A 182 -10.60 -15.53 3.29
CA PRO A 182 -10.77 -16.98 3.25
C PRO A 182 -10.08 -17.55 2.00
#